data_AF-A0A133VBE4-F1
#
_entry.id   AF-A0A133VBE4-F1
#
_cell.length_a   1.000
_cell.length_b   1.000
_cell.length_c   1.000
_cell.angle_alpha   90.00
_cell.angle_beta   90.00
_cell.angle_gamma   90.00
#
_symmetry.space_group_name_H-M   'P 1'
#
loop_
_entity.id
_entity.type
_entity.pdbx_description
1 polymer ?
#
loop_
_entity_poly.entity_id
_entity_poly.type
_entity_poly.pdbx_seq_one_letter_code
_entity_poly.pdbx_strand_id
1 'polypeptide(L)' 'PVCNGELNQVGKEEVSGRVPENLLEEHEDFWICMDCGKIYWPGTHWETIAKIAEEYEEKLG' A
#
# COMPACT_ATOMS: atom_id res chain seq x y z
N PRO A 1 9.42 2.32 -5.19
CA PRO A 1 10.16 1.55 -4.15
C PRO A 1 11.62 2.02 -4.07
N VAL A 2 12.14 2.25 -2.86
CA VAL A 2 13.49 2.80 -2.67
C VAL A 2 14.56 1.71 -2.52
N CYS A 3 14.22 0.56 -1.95
CA CYS A 3 15.18 -0.53 -1.69
C CYS A 3 14.74 -1.91 -2.19
N ASN A 4 13.54 -2.04 -2.76
CA ASN A 4 12.93 -3.33 -3.16
C ASN A 4 12.83 -4.38 -2.03
N GLY A 5 12.86 -3.94 -0.77
CA GLY A 5 12.64 -4.81 0.38
C GLY A 5 11.21 -5.31 0.47
N GLU A 6 11.03 -6.42 1.19
CA GLU A 6 9.73 -7.05 1.42
C GLU A 6 8.75 -6.08 2.12
N LEU A 7 7.50 -6.08 1.65
CA LEU A 7 6.42 -5.26 2.17
C LEU A 7 5.47 -6.14 2.99
N ASN A 8 5.29 -5.79 4.26
CA ASN A 8 4.32 -6.45 5.13
C ASN A 8 3.12 -5.54 5.38
N GLN A 9 1.92 -6.11 5.28
CA GLN A 9 0.70 -5.40 5.63
C GLN A 9 0.66 -5.16 7.15
N VAL A 10 0.26 -3.96 7.54
CA VAL A 10 0.22 -3.50 8.94
C VAL A 10 -1.07 -2.75 9.23
N GLY A 11 -1.54 -2.78 10.48
CA GLY A 11 -2.73 -2.06 10.89
C GLY A 11 -2.49 -0.55 11.12
N LYS A 12 -3.57 0.25 11.11
CA LYS A 12 -3.53 1.69 11.40
C LYS A 12 -2.82 2.02 12.72
N GLU A 13 -3.04 1.19 13.74
CA GLU A 13 -2.44 1.37 15.06
C GLU A 13 -0.89 1.32 15.00
N GLU A 14 -0.33 0.46 14.15
CA GLU A 14 1.11 0.26 14.02
C GLU A 14 1.81 1.41 13.26
N VAL A 15 1.07 2.11 12.40
CA VAL A 15 1.56 3.26 11.63
C VAL A 15 1.16 4.60 12.25
N SER A 16 0.33 4.59 13.30
CA SER A 16 -0.06 5.79 14.03
C SER A 16 1.15 6.53 14.61
N GLY A 17 1.16 7.86 14.45
CA GLY A 17 2.30 8.71 14.82
C GLY A 17 3.53 8.61 13.91
N ARG A 18 3.52 7.73 12.89
CA ARG A 18 4.57 7.64 11.86
C ARG A 18 4.13 8.18 10.50
N VAL A 19 2.82 8.33 10.31
CA VAL A 19 2.20 8.99 9.15
C VAL A 19 1.28 10.12 9.62
N PRO A 20 1.01 11.13 8.78
CA PRO A 20 -0.03 12.13 9.04
C PRO A 20 -1.38 11.50 9.38
N GLU A 21 -2.09 12.10 10.34
CA GLU A 21 -3.36 11.58 10.85
C GLU A 21 -4.45 11.53 9.77
N ASN A 22 -4.49 12.51 8.86
CA ASN A 22 -5.43 12.50 7.74
C ASN A 22 -5.29 11.27 6.83
N LEU A 23 -4.09 10.69 6.71
CA LEU A 23 -3.92 9.45 5.95
C LEU A 23 -4.56 8.25 6.67
N LEU A 24 -4.55 8.24 8.00
CA LEU A 24 -5.20 7.20 8.80
C LEU A 24 -6.73 7.32 8.72
N GLU A 25 -7.26 8.51 8.45
CA GLU A 25 -8.68 8.73 8.21
C GLU A 25 -9.08 8.32 6.78
N GLU A 26 -8.24 8.64 5.79
CA GLU A 26 -8.53 8.45 4.36
C GLU A 26 -8.26 7.02 3.84
N HIS A 27 -7.40 6.25 4.50
CA HIS A 27 -6.95 4.94 4.03
C HIS A 27 -7.08 3.87 5.10
N GLU A 28 -7.41 2.63 4.70
CA GLU A 28 -7.47 1.45 5.59
C GLU A 28 -6.23 0.57 5.47
N ASP A 29 -5.64 0.48 4.27
CA ASP A 29 -4.52 -0.42 4.00
C ASP A 29 -3.17 0.29 4.06
N PHE A 30 -2.24 -0.32 4.80
CA PHE A 30 -0.87 0.14 4.93
C PHE A 30 0.12 -1.01 4.81
N TRP A 31 1.28 -0.71 4.22
CA TRP A 31 2.41 -1.63 4.16
C TRP A 31 3.67 -0.98 4.67
N ILE A 32 4.48 -1.71 5.42
CA ILE A 32 5.82 -1.32 5.83
C ILE A 32 6.87 -2.14 5.10
N CYS A 33 7.92 -1.48 4.64
CA CYS A 33 9.11 -2.16 4.16
C CYS A 33 9.96 -2.64 5.34
N MET A 34 10.25 -3.93 5.39
CA MET A 34 11.03 -4.52 6.49
C MET A 34 12.51 -4.10 6.48
N ASP A 35 13.03 -3.65 5.32
CA ASP A 35 14.44 -3.26 5.19
C ASP A 35 14.70 -1.79 5.47
N CYS A 36 13.79 -0.89 5.06
CA CYS A 36 13.99 0.57 5.18
C CYS A 36 12.94 1.28 6.04
N GLY A 37 11.89 0.58 6.50
CA GLY A 37 10.85 1.13 7.36
C GLY A 37 9.92 2.14 6.70
N LYS A 38 10.00 2.35 5.38
CA LYS A 38 9.05 3.21 4.65
C LYS A 38 7.65 2.60 4.69
N ILE A 39 6.66 3.46 4.89
CA ILE A 39 5.25 3.13 4.90
C ILE A 39 4.64 3.51 3.54
N TYR A 40 3.80 2.64 3.01
CA TYR A 40 3.10 2.80 1.73
C TYR A 40 1.59 2.57 1.94
N TRP A 41 0.78 3.20 1.10
CA TRP A 41 -0.68 3.10 1.10
C TRP A 41 -1.21 3.28 -0.34
N PRO A 42 -2.46 2.89 -0.63
CA PRO A 42 -3.06 3.04 -1.95
C PRO A 42 -3.21 4.52 -2.33
N GLY A 43 -2.63 4.94 -3.46
CA GLY A 43 -2.85 6.27 -4.01
C GLY A 43 -4.16 6.37 -4.82
N THR A 44 -4.49 7.57 -5.31
CA THR A 44 -5.72 7.85 -6.09
C THR A 44 -5.90 6.98 -7.34
N HIS A 45 -4.80 6.49 -7.93
CA HIS A 45 -4.83 5.64 -9.13
C HIS A 45 -4.96 4.14 -8.82
N TRP A 46 -4.97 3.75 -7.54
CA TRP A 46 -4.91 2.36 -7.13
C TRP A 46 -6.04 1.52 -7.72
N GLU A 47 -7.29 1.98 -7.65
CA GLU A 47 -8.45 1.25 -8.17
C GLU A 47 -8.33 0.98 -9.68
N THR A 48 -7.84 1.97 -10.43
CA THR A 48 -7.64 1.81 -11.88
C THR A 48 -6.54 0.80 -12.19
N ILE A 49 -5.43 0.84 -11.43
CA ILE A 49 -4.34 -0.12 -11.59
C ILE A 49 -4.82 -1.53 -11.25
N ALA A 50 -5.55 -1.70 -10.15
CA ALA A 50 -6.09 -2.99 -9.72
C ALA A 50 -7.04 -3.58 -10.77
N LYS A 51 -7.96 -2.77 -11.29
CA LYS A 51 -8.88 -3.18 -12.35
C LYS A 51 -8.14 -3.59 -13.63
N ILE A 52 -7.14 -2.82 -14.05
CA ILE A 52 -6.33 -3.18 -15.22
C ILE A 52 -5.59 -4.49 -14.97
N ALA A 53 -5.00 -4.69 -13.79
CA ALA A 53 -4.31 -5.93 -13.45
C ALA A 53 -5.25 -7.15 -13.54
N GLU A 54 -6.43 -7.06 -12.94
CA GLU A 54 -7.47 -8.10 -12.99
C GLU A 54 -7.87 -8.42 -14.44
N GLU A 55 -8.16 -7.41 -15.26
CA GLU A 55 -8.49 -7.60 -16.69
C GLU A 55 -7.37 -8.28 -17.50
N TYR A 56 -6.11 -8.10 -17.12
CA TYR A 56 -4.98 -8.76 -17.79
C TYR A 56 -4.80 -10.19 -17.31
N GLU A 57 -4.98 -10.46 -16.02
CA GLU A 57 -4.95 -11.82 -15.47
C GLU A 57 -6.03 -12.70 -16.11
N GLU A 58 -7.25 -12.18 -16.29
CA GLU A 58 -8.34 -12.88 -16.98
C GLU A 58 -8.03 -13.20 -18.45
N LYS A 59 -7.28 -12.34 -19.15
CA LYS A 59 -6.91 -12.53 -20.57
C LYS A 59 -5.74 -13.49 -20.76
N LEU A 60 -4.92 -13.68 -19.73
CA LEU A 60 -3.77 -14.57 -19.73
C LEU A 60 -4.11 -15.98 -19.21
N GLY A 61 -5.23 -16.13 -18.50
CA GLY A 61 -5.85 -17.42 -18.17
C GLY A 61 -6.55 -18.07 -19.35
#